data_AF-A0A1G2F786-F1
#
_entry.id   AF-A0A1G2F786-F1
#
_cell.length_a   1.000
_cell.length_b   1.000
_cell.length_c   1.000
_cell.angle_alpha   90.00
_cell.angle_beta   90.00
_cell.angle_gamma   90.00
#
_symmetry.space_group_name_H-M   'P 1'
#
loop_
_entity.id
_entity.type
_entity.pdbx_description
1 polymer ?
#
loop_
_entity_poly.entity_id
_entity_poly.type
_entity_poly.pdbx_seq_one_letter_code
_entity_poly.pdbx_strand_id
1 'polypeptide(L)'
;MLTNIRNEAKDLIDHLMAPESYMMALELEQRMIQLVNMETSQPKIFGVLTQILIRLKFVSLHLWDNETYEDLITNHLPDILGSEIDVNDCMTAKVYMIPVLAWPEIAQSTIEATQRSSRILGNQYLVIRGEKTERPPMVKYWLLDYVRSLGYQKHNALERAQYFAQSQNYQKLSELDKKKIEQLFEFYDNLKPLPLLPEEIAQREEEAPHPLIAIPRQRGEEEFYSRSEEMNFEESPPEPEYTPPPAPRPQAPPNLPGQKPTQTPPPAGPYREEIEEKDLAGPASAQKPSPRLDGNVVDLKEFKDR
;
A
#
# COMPACT_ATOMS: atom_id res chain seq x y z
N MET A 1 -21.13 15.56 -17.42
CA MET A 1 -21.34 14.93 -16.10
C MET A 1 -20.10 14.16 -15.64
N LEU A 2 -19.72 13.05 -16.29
CA LEU A 2 -18.56 12.22 -15.87
C LEU A 2 -17.26 13.01 -15.69
N THR A 3 -16.95 13.93 -16.60
CA THR A 3 -15.75 14.79 -16.51
C THR A 3 -15.73 15.63 -15.23
N ASN A 4 -16.87 16.18 -14.83
CA ASN A 4 -16.97 17.01 -13.61
C ASN A 4 -16.76 16.14 -12.37
N ILE A 5 -17.45 15.00 -12.28
CA ILE A 5 -17.30 14.03 -11.17
C ILE A 5 -15.84 13.58 -11.06
N ARG A 6 -15.18 13.29 -12.19
CA ARG A 6 -13.78 12.87 -12.20
C ARG A 6 -12.85 13.97 -11.69
N ASN A 7 -13.04 15.21 -12.13
CA ASN A 7 -12.17 16.32 -11.75
C ASN A 7 -12.33 16.66 -10.27
N GLU A 8 -13.58 16.72 -9.80
CA GLU A 8 -13.90 16.97 -8.39
C GLU A 8 -13.38 15.85 -7.50
N ALA A 9 -13.65 14.59 -7.82
CA ALA A 9 -13.14 13.47 -7.03
C ALA A 9 -11.61 13.42 -7.03
N LYS A 10 -10.96 13.75 -8.15
CA LYS A 10 -9.50 13.83 -8.21
C LYS A 10 -8.96 14.89 -7.26
N ASP A 11 -9.58 16.08 -7.22
CA ASP A 11 -9.17 17.15 -6.31
C ASP A 11 -9.28 16.71 -4.85
N LEU A 12 -10.40 16.07 -4.47
CA LEU A 12 -10.60 15.55 -3.12
C LEU A 12 -9.59 14.45 -2.75
N ILE A 13 -9.29 13.55 -3.69
CA ILE A 13 -8.34 12.44 -3.47
C ILE A 13 -6.90 12.96 -3.35
N ASP A 14 -6.47 13.84 -4.26
CA ASP A 14 -5.11 14.37 -4.28
C ASP A 14 -4.79 15.18 -3.01
N HIS A 15 -5.81 15.79 -2.39
CA HIS A 15 -5.68 16.58 -1.16
C HIS A 15 -6.15 15.84 0.11
N LEU A 16 -6.51 14.56 0.00
CA LEU A 16 -6.99 13.72 1.11
C LEU A 16 -8.13 14.36 1.93
N MET A 17 -9.06 15.05 1.25
CA MET A 17 -10.20 15.74 1.88
C MET A 17 -11.27 14.74 2.33
N ALA A 18 -11.08 14.15 3.52
CA ALA A 18 -11.89 13.02 3.96
C ALA A 18 -13.40 13.31 4.17
N PRO A 19 -13.82 14.42 4.83
CA PRO A 19 -15.25 14.71 4.98
C PRO A 19 -15.97 14.91 3.65
N GLU A 20 -15.36 15.66 2.73
CA GLU A 20 -15.88 15.92 1.39
C GLU A 20 -15.88 14.64 0.56
N SER A 21 -14.83 13.82 0.66
CA SER A 21 -14.76 12.51 -0.01
C SER A 21 -15.88 11.58 0.44
N TYR A 22 -16.22 11.58 1.74
CA TYR A 22 -17.32 10.82 2.30
C TYR A 22 -18.67 11.29 1.73
N MET A 23 -18.93 12.60 1.75
CA MET A 23 -20.17 13.17 1.22
C MET A 23 -20.32 12.89 -0.28
N MET A 24 -19.24 13.04 -1.05
CA MET A 24 -19.23 12.74 -2.49
C MET A 24 -19.42 11.25 -2.76
N ALA A 25 -18.83 10.36 -1.95
CA ALA A 25 -19.04 8.92 -2.06
C ALA A 25 -20.52 8.54 -1.86
N LEU A 26 -21.17 9.09 -0.83
CA LEU A 26 -22.60 8.85 -0.58
C LEU A 26 -23.47 9.34 -1.74
N GLU A 27 -23.21 10.55 -2.25
CA GLU A 27 -23.96 11.09 -3.38
C GLU A 27 -23.76 10.25 -4.65
N LEU A 28 -22.52 9.85 -4.94
CA LEU A 28 -22.19 9.05 -6.10
C LEU A 28 -22.83 7.66 -6.03
N GLU A 29 -22.79 7.01 -4.88
CA GLU A 29 -23.43 5.72 -4.63
C GLU A 29 -24.94 5.81 -4.85
N GLN A 30 -25.60 6.82 -4.27
CA GLN A 30 -27.02 7.05 -4.48
C GLN A 30 -27.39 7.29 -5.96
N ARG A 31 -26.58 8.07 -6.68
CA ARG A 31 -26.76 8.29 -8.13
C ARG A 31 -26.56 7.00 -8.93
N MET A 32 -25.59 6.16 -8.56
CA MET A 32 -25.35 4.87 -9.22
C MET A 32 -26.53 3.92 -9.02
N ILE A 33 -27.16 3.90 -7.83
CA ILE A 33 -28.37 3.12 -7.56
C ILE A 33 -29.54 3.57 -8.45
N GLN A 34 -29.72 4.88 -8.67
CA GLN A 34 -30.78 5.39 -9.56
C GLN A 34 -30.55 5.01 -11.03
N LEU A 35 -29.32 4.64 -11.37
CA LEU A 35 -28.88 4.28 -12.71
C LEU A 35 -28.69 2.75 -12.85
N VAL A 36 -29.62 1.94 -12.31
CA VAL A 36 -29.56 0.45 -12.33
C VAL A 36 -29.20 -0.12 -13.72
N ASN A 37 -29.72 0.48 -14.79
CA ASN A 37 -29.45 0.01 -16.15
C ASN A 37 -28.10 0.45 -16.74
N MET A 38 -27.33 1.28 -16.03
CA MET A 38 -26.04 1.82 -16.51
C MET A 38 -24.95 0.75 -16.53
N GLU A 39 -24.98 -0.22 -15.61
CA GLU A 39 -24.05 -1.34 -15.62
C GLU A 39 -24.16 -2.12 -16.93
N THR A 40 -25.38 -2.41 -17.38
CA THR A 40 -25.63 -3.15 -18.63
C THR A 40 -25.45 -2.27 -19.88
N SER A 41 -25.95 -1.03 -19.85
CA SER A 41 -25.96 -0.16 -21.04
C SER A 41 -24.60 0.51 -21.31
N GLN A 42 -23.85 0.86 -20.27
CA GLN A 42 -22.59 1.59 -20.37
C GLN A 42 -21.54 1.07 -19.34
N PRO A 43 -21.13 -0.21 -19.44
CA PRO A 43 -20.28 -0.87 -18.44
C PRO A 43 -18.93 -0.17 -18.21
N LYS A 44 -18.36 0.44 -19.26
CA LYS A 44 -17.11 1.20 -19.14
C LYS A 44 -17.26 2.43 -18.23
N ILE A 45 -18.37 3.15 -18.34
CA ILE A 45 -18.63 4.33 -17.49
C ILE A 45 -18.91 3.89 -16.06
N PHE A 46 -19.73 2.85 -15.90
CA PHE A 46 -20.02 2.27 -14.59
C PHE A 46 -18.73 1.85 -13.88
N GLY A 47 -17.84 1.12 -14.55
CA GLY A 47 -16.55 0.71 -13.98
C GLY A 47 -15.65 1.89 -13.57
N VAL A 48 -15.64 2.99 -14.34
CA VAL A 48 -14.91 4.21 -13.94
C VAL A 48 -15.52 4.85 -12.68
N LEU A 49 -16.85 4.92 -12.58
CA LEU A 49 -17.52 5.46 -11.40
C LEU A 49 -17.31 4.58 -10.18
N THR A 50 -17.35 3.25 -10.32
CA THR A 50 -17.01 2.31 -9.25
C THR A 50 -15.60 2.54 -8.73
N GLN A 51 -14.62 2.74 -9.61
CA GLN A 51 -13.24 3.03 -9.21
C GLN A 51 -13.10 4.36 -8.47
N ILE A 52 -13.81 5.40 -8.92
CA ILE A 52 -13.88 6.68 -8.22
C ILE A 52 -14.50 6.50 -6.82
N LEU A 53 -15.62 5.79 -6.73
CA LEU A 53 -16.32 5.53 -5.47
C LEU A 53 -15.41 4.79 -4.47
N ILE A 54 -14.73 3.73 -4.90
CA ILE A 54 -13.78 2.98 -4.05
C ILE A 54 -12.70 3.91 -3.51
N ARG A 55 -12.09 4.73 -4.36
CA ARG A 55 -11.03 5.67 -3.95
C ARG A 55 -11.52 6.70 -2.93
N LEU A 56 -12.69 7.31 -3.18
CA LEU A 56 -13.30 8.24 -2.23
C LEU A 56 -13.58 7.56 -0.89
N LYS A 57 -14.10 6.32 -0.90
CA LYS A 57 -14.36 5.54 0.32
C LYS A 57 -13.07 5.28 1.13
N PHE A 58 -11.95 5.00 0.46
CA PHE A 58 -10.66 4.81 1.13
C PHE A 58 -10.05 6.12 1.67
N VAL A 59 -10.17 7.24 0.96
CA VAL A 59 -9.74 8.54 1.50
C VAL A 59 -10.50 8.88 2.78
N SER A 60 -11.80 8.55 2.82
CA SER A 60 -12.65 8.76 3.98
C SER A 60 -12.81 7.53 4.88
N LEU A 61 -11.85 6.59 4.88
CA LEU A 61 -11.95 5.28 5.54
C LEU A 61 -12.37 5.37 7.02
N HIS A 62 -11.89 6.39 7.73
CA HIS A 62 -12.16 6.59 9.16
C HIS A 62 -13.59 7.01 9.48
N LEU A 63 -14.34 7.51 8.51
CA LEU A 63 -15.73 7.95 8.66
C LEU A 63 -16.75 6.83 8.43
N TRP A 64 -16.32 5.71 7.84
CA TRP A 64 -17.19 4.56 7.60
C TRP A 64 -17.32 3.67 8.83
N ASP A 65 -18.49 3.03 8.96
CA ASP A 65 -18.73 1.99 9.96
C ASP A 65 -17.83 0.75 9.73
N ASN A 66 -17.83 -0.15 10.72
CA ASN A 66 -16.95 -1.31 10.70
C ASN A 66 -17.35 -2.33 9.61
N GLU A 67 -18.63 -2.43 9.27
CA GLU A 67 -19.10 -3.36 8.22
C GLU A 67 -18.63 -2.91 6.84
N THR A 68 -18.84 -1.64 6.51
CA THR A 68 -18.37 -1.02 5.26
C THR A 68 -16.84 -1.03 5.19
N TYR A 69 -16.17 -0.75 6.31
CA TYR A 69 -14.72 -0.86 6.40
C TYR A 69 -14.23 -2.29 6.09
N GLU A 70 -14.82 -3.31 6.71
CA GLU A 70 -14.44 -4.71 6.47
C GLU A 70 -14.68 -5.13 5.01
N ASP A 71 -15.79 -4.68 4.41
CA ASP A 71 -16.08 -4.88 2.99
C ASP A 71 -15.01 -4.24 2.09
N LEU A 72 -14.63 -2.99 2.35
CA LEU A 72 -13.58 -2.29 1.61
C LEU A 72 -12.24 -3.03 1.68
N ILE A 73 -11.85 -3.50 2.87
CA ILE A 73 -10.61 -4.26 3.04
C ILE A 73 -10.68 -5.61 2.32
N THR A 74 -11.80 -6.32 2.42
CA THR A 74 -11.95 -7.66 1.84
C THR A 74 -12.02 -7.62 0.32
N ASN A 75 -12.82 -6.70 -0.24
CA ASN A 75 -13.23 -6.72 -1.63
C ASN A 75 -12.51 -5.67 -2.50
N HIS A 76 -12.02 -4.58 -1.91
CA HIS A 76 -11.55 -3.42 -2.66
C HIS A 76 -10.11 -2.98 -2.34
N LEU A 77 -9.45 -3.55 -1.32
CA LEU A 77 -8.05 -3.26 -1.03
C LEU A 77 -7.14 -3.43 -2.27
N PRO A 78 -7.21 -4.50 -3.07
CA PRO A 78 -6.35 -4.64 -4.26
C PRO A 78 -6.55 -3.59 -5.34
N ASP A 79 -7.73 -2.95 -5.37
CA ASP A 79 -8.06 -1.94 -6.36
C ASP A 79 -7.35 -0.59 -6.06
N ILE A 80 -6.99 -0.35 -4.79
CA ILE A 80 -6.27 0.85 -4.37
C ILE A 80 -4.76 0.65 -4.20
N LEU A 81 -4.29 -0.59 -4.04
CA LEU A 81 -2.87 -0.87 -3.97
C LEU A 81 -2.19 -0.41 -5.27
N GLY A 82 -1.06 0.28 -5.12
CA GLY A 82 -0.27 0.87 -6.19
C GLY A 82 -0.80 2.21 -6.72
N SER A 83 -1.95 2.68 -6.21
CA SER A 83 -2.52 3.99 -6.58
C SER A 83 -1.76 5.16 -5.93
N GLU A 84 -2.26 6.37 -6.16
CA GLU A 84 -1.84 7.60 -5.51
C GLU A 84 -2.24 7.68 -4.02
N ILE A 85 -3.18 6.84 -3.57
CA ILE A 85 -3.62 6.80 -2.17
C ILE A 85 -2.68 5.90 -1.38
N ASP A 86 -2.09 6.44 -0.31
CA ASP A 86 -1.39 5.63 0.67
C ASP A 86 -2.37 5.00 1.65
N VAL A 87 -2.52 3.68 1.56
CA VAL A 87 -3.44 2.92 2.41
C VAL A 87 -3.04 3.02 3.88
N ASN A 88 -1.74 3.11 4.17
CA ASN A 88 -1.25 3.21 5.54
C ASN A 88 -1.64 4.54 6.18
N ASP A 89 -1.65 5.63 5.41
CA ASP A 89 -2.11 6.95 5.90
C ASP A 89 -3.61 6.92 6.20
N CYS A 90 -4.42 6.37 5.29
CA CYS A 90 -5.86 6.18 5.51
C CYS A 90 -6.13 5.29 6.74
N MET A 91 -5.35 4.23 6.92
CA MET A 91 -5.46 3.34 8.07
C MET A 91 -5.04 4.02 9.37
N THR A 92 -3.97 4.82 9.33
CA THR A 92 -3.50 5.61 10.46
C THR A 92 -4.59 6.55 10.95
N ALA A 93 -5.29 7.25 10.05
CA ALA A 93 -6.45 8.06 10.39
C ALA A 93 -7.58 7.24 11.05
N LYS A 94 -7.85 6.01 10.55
CA LYS A 94 -8.82 5.09 11.17
C LYS A 94 -8.42 4.71 12.59
N VAL A 95 -7.14 4.38 12.82
CA VAL A 95 -6.63 4.02 14.16
C VAL A 95 -6.85 5.15 15.16
N TYR A 96 -6.59 6.41 14.78
CA TYR A 96 -6.78 7.56 15.67
C TYR A 96 -8.23 7.83 16.05
N MET A 97 -9.21 7.33 15.28
CA MET A 97 -10.64 7.47 15.59
C MET A 97 -11.18 6.31 16.43
N ILE A 98 -10.42 5.23 16.58
CA ILE A 98 -10.82 4.06 17.34
C ILE A 98 -10.33 4.21 18.80
N PRO A 99 -11.20 3.99 19.81
CA PRO A 99 -10.74 3.91 21.20
C PRO A 99 -9.64 2.86 21.36
N VAL A 100 -8.55 3.18 22.07
CA VAL A 100 -7.38 2.31 22.23
C VAL A 100 -7.73 0.87 22.63
N LEU A 101 -8.75 0.70 23.48
CA LEU A 101 -9.21 -0.61 23.95
C LEU A 101 -9.90 -1.46 22.86
N ALA A 102 -10.50 -0.83 21.85
CA ALA A 102 -11.18 -1.52 20.75
C ALA A 102 -10.23 -1.84 19.58
N TRP A 103 -9.02 -1.25 19.56
CA TRP A 103 -8.07 -1.43 18.47
C TRP A 103 -7.65 -2.89 18.24
N PRO A 104 -7.31 -3.70 19.25
CA PRO A 104 -6.89 -5.09 19.03
C PRO A 104 -7.93 -5.93 18.29
N GLU A 105 -9.21 -5.77 18.64
CA GLU A 105 -10.32 -6.50 18.01
C GLU A 105 -10.51 -6.07 16.55
N ILE A 106 -10.46 -4.75 16.28
CA ILE A 106 -10.60 -4.22 14.92
C ILE A 106 -9.39 -4.62 14.05
N ALA A 107 -8.17 -4.56 14.60
CA ALA A 107 -6.96 -4.98 13.91
C ALA A 107 -7.02 -6.46 13.55
N GLN A 108 -7.45 -7.32 14.49
CA GLN A 108 -7.62 -8.75 14.24
C GLN A 108 -8.68 -9.02 13.17
N SER A 109 -9.85 -8.37 13.25
CA SER A 109 -10.88 -8.48 12.20
C SER A 109 -10.35 -8.03 10.83
N THR A 110 -9.56 -6.96 10.79
CA THR A 110 -8.95 -6.47 9.54
C THR A 110 -7.95 -7.48 8.96
N ILE A 111 -7.14 -8.11 9.81
CA ILE A 111 -6.22 -9.19 9.41
C ILE A 111 -7.01 -10.34 8.77
N GLU A 112 -8.09 -10.78 9.41
CA GLU A 112 -8.95 -11.86 8.92
C GLU A 112 -9.68 -11.50 7.62
N ALA A 113 -10.17 -10.26 7.50
CA ALA A 113 -10.76 -9.72 6.27
C ALA A 113 -9.76 -9.76 5.10
N THR A 114 -8.53 -9.29 5.33
CA THR A 114 -7.46 -9.31 4.34
C THR A 114 -7.08 -10.74 3.94
N GLN A 115 -7.02 -11.67 4.91
CA GLN A 115 -6.74 -13.09 4.66
C GLN A 115 -7.90 -13.85 3.97
N ARG A 116 -9.14 -13.38 4.07
CA ARG A 116 -10.29 -13.94 3.35
C ARG A 116 -10.42 -13.42 1.92
N SER A 117 -9.76 -12.30 1.60
CA SER A 117 -9.82 -11.67 0.29
C SER A 117 -9.42 -12.65 -0.84
N SER A 118 -10.38 -12.94 -1.72
CA SER A 118 -10.21 -13.80 -2.90
C SER A 118 -9.98 -12.98 -4.18
N ARG A 119 -9.67 -11.69 -4.03
CA ARG A 119 -9.37 -10.77 -5.11
C ARG A 119 -7.98 -11.05 -5.67
N ILE A 120 -7.85 -10.93 -6.99
CA ILE A 120 -6.61 -11.19 -7.72
C ILE A 120 -5.67 -9.98 -7.58
N LEU A 121 -4.39 -10.26 -7.32
CA LEU A 121 -3.31 -9.31 -7.18
C LEU A 121 -2.07 -9.82 -7.92
N GLY A 122 -1.92 -9.40 -9.18
CA GLY A 122 -0.90 -9.88 -10.11
C GLY A 122 -1.45 -10.83 -11.17
N ASN A 123 -0.58 -11.24 -12.09
CA ASN A 123 -0.95 -12.03 -13.29
C ASN A 123 -0.31 -13.42 -13.37
N GLN A 124 0.48 -13.82 -12.37
CA GLN A 124 1.20 -15.09 -12.37
C GLN A 124 0.75 -16.00 -11.25
N TYR A 125 0.71 -17.31 -11.51
CA TYR A 125 0.43 -18.29 -10.47
C TYR A 125 1.56 -18.33 -9.43
N LEU A 126 1.17 -18.59 -8.18
CA LEU A 126 2.06 -18.62 -7.02
C LEU A 126 2.45 -20.05 -6.67
N VAL A 127 3.73 -20.27 -6.41
CA VAL A 127 4.24 -21.50 -5.81
C VAL A 127 4.46 -21.23 -4.33
N ILE A 128 3.52 -21.66 -3.50
CA ILE A 128 3.58 -21.43 -2.05
C ILE A 128 4.55 -22.43 -1.41
N ARG A 129 5.43 -21.95 -0.53
CA ARG A 129 6.37 -22.82 0.20
C ARG A 129 5.65 -24.00 0.87
N GLY A 130 6.12 -25.21 0.58
CA GLY A 130 5.57 -26.47 1.11
C GLY A 130 4.38 -27.05 0.33
N GLU A 131 3.86 -26.35 -0.68
CA GLU A 131 2.82 -26.87 -1.56
C GLU A 131 3.39 -27.31 -2.91
N LYS A 132 2.81 -28.36 -3.49
CA LYS A 132 3.17 -28.86 -4.83
C LYS A 132 2.35 -28.22 -5.95
N THR A 133 1.21 -27.65 -5.60
CA THR A 133 0.25 -27.10 -6.56
C THR A 133 0.37 -25.59 -6.62
N GLU A 134 0.43 -25.07 -7.84
CA GLU A 134 0.35 -23.64 -8.10
C GLU A 134 -1.03 -23.09 -7.69
N ARG A 135 -1.05 -21.86 -7.17
CA ARG A 135 -2.26 -21.16 -6.72
C ARG A 135 -2.48 -19.91 -7.55
N PRO A 136 -3.74 -19.47 -7.76
CA PRO A 136 -3.97 -18.17 -8.39
C PRO A 136 -3.37 -17.05 -7.52
N PRO A 137 -2.96 -15.91 -8.11
CA PRO A 137 -2.37 -14.80 -7.37
C PRO A 137 -3.44 -14.01 -6.62
N MET A 138 -4.07 -14.60 -5.62
CA MET A 138 -5.04 -13.91 -4.76
C MET A 138 -4.34 -13.33 -3.53
N VAL A 139 -4.88 -12.25 -2.97
CA VAL A 139 -4.38 -11.60 -1.74
C VAL A 139 -4.10 -12.62 -0.64
N LYS A 140 -5.07 -13.50 -0.35
CA LYS A 140 -4.93 -14.55 0.67
C LYS A 140 -3.72 -15.49 0.44
N TYR A 141 -3.37 -15.78 -0.82
CA TYR A 141 -2.27 -16.67 -1.14
C TYR A 141 -0.91 -15.96 -1.10
N TRP A 142 -0.87 -14.66 -1.42
CA TRP A 142 0.30 -13.82 -1.17
C TRP A 142 0.62 -13.73 0.32
N LEU A 143 -0.39 -13.45 1.15
CA LEU A 143 -0.22 -13.41 2.60
C LEU A 143 0.18 -14.77 3.16
N LEU A 144 -0.39 -15.87 2.65
CA LEU A 144 -0.02 -17.22 3.07
C LEU A 144 1.46 -17.54 2.77
N ASP A 145 1.94 -17.19 1.58
CA ASP A 145 3.35 -17.38 1.19
C ASP A 145 4.30 -16.52 2.05
N TYR A 146 3.92 -15.26 2.29
CA TYR A 146 4.66 -14.34 3.16
C TYR A 146 4.77 -14.86 4.60
N VAL A 147 3.63 -15.23 5.20
CA VAL A 147 3.57 -15.76 6.58
C VAL A 147 4.31 -17.10 6.72
N ARG A 148 4.28 -17.98 5.71
CA ARG A 148 5.07 -19.23 5.74
C ARG A 148 6.57 -18.99 5.60
N SER A 149 6.96 -17.85 5.04
CA SER A 149 8.36 -17.51 4.81
C SER A 149 8.98 -16.83 6.02
N LEU A 150 8.30 -15.85 6.61
CA LEU A 150 8.82 -15.05 7.73
C LEU A 150 8.15 -15.29 9.08
N GLY A 151 7.05 -16.05 9.14
CA GLY A 151 6.25 -16.27 10.34
C GLY A 151 5.10 -15.27 10.50
N TYR A 152 4.38 -15.34 11.63
CA TYR A 152 3.21 -14.48 11.90
C TYR A 152 3.56 -13.15 12.58
N GLN A 153 4.78 -12.99 13.08
CA GLN A 153 5.22 -11.81 13.84
C GLN A 153 5.26 -10.55 12.97
N LYS A 154 5.29 -9.36 13.58
CA LYS A 154 5.49 -8.10 12.85
C LYS A 154 6.90 -8.06 12.28
N HIS A 155 7.01 -7.76 10.99
CA HIS A 155 8.30 -7.67 10.29
C HIS A 155 8.68 -6.22 10.01
N ASN A 156 9.98 -5.95 10.06
CA ASN A 156 10.52 -4.64 9.70
C ASN A 156 10.83 -4.55 8.20
N ALA A 157 11.22 -3.35 7.74
CA ALA A 157 11.52 -3.11 6.32
C ALA A 157 12.68 -3.99 5.78
N LEU A 158 13.67 -4.31 6.62
CA LEU A 158 14.80 -5.15 6.21
C LEU A 158 14.38 -6.61 5.99
N GLU A 159 13.57 -7.16 6.89
CA GLU A 159 13.03 -8.52 6.75
C GLU A 159 12.13 -8.64 5.52
N ARG A 160 11.29 -7.63 5.26
CA ARG A 160 10.51 -7.54 4.02
C ARG A 160 11.40 -7.51 2.78
N ALA A 161 12.43 -6.67 2.78
CA ALA A 161 13.39 -6.60 1.67
C ALA A 161 14.10 -7.93 1.42
N GLN A 162 14.44 -8.67 2.48
CA GLN A 162 14.99 -10.02 2.36
C GLN A 162 14.00 -11.01 1.72
N TYR A 163 12.73 -10.98 2.14
CA TYR A 163 11.68 -11.78 1.48
C TYR A 163 11.56 -11.42 0.00
N PHE A 164 11.50 -10.14 -0.35
CA PHE A 164 11.41 -9.70 -1.75
C PHE A 164 12.60 -10.19 -2.57
N ALA A 165 13.82 -10.11 -2.04
CA ALA A 165 15.02 -10.58 -2.72
C ALA A 165 15.04 -12.10 -2.96
N GLN A 166 14.44 -12.89 -2.06
CA GLN A 166 14.50 -14.36 -2.08
C GLN A 166 13.27 -15.02 -2.71
N SER A 167 12.12 -14.35 -2.71
CA SER A 167 10.85 -14.90 -3.18
C SER A 167 10.82 -15.01 -4.70
N GLN A 168 10.81 -16.25 -5.21
CA GLN A 168 10.67 -16.50 -6.64
C GLN A 168 9.34 -15.97 -7.20
N ASN A 169 8.27 -15.99 -6.38
CA ASN A 169 6.98 -15.43 -6.76
C ASN A 169 7.08 -13.92 -6.99
N TYR A 170 7.73 -13.19 -6.06
CA TYR A 170 7.91 -11.74 -6.13
C TYR A 170 8.82 -11.31 -7.30
N GLN A 171 9.93 -12.01 -7.51
CA GLN A 171 10.93 -11.65 -8.52
C GLN A 171 10.39 -11.66 -9.95
N LYS A 172 9.36 -12.47 -10.23
CA LYS A 172 8.77 -12.55 -11.56
C LYS A 172 7.70 -11.49 -11.84
N LEU A 173 7.29 -10.71 -10.83
CA LEU A 173 6.25 -9.70 -10.97
C LEU A 173 6.68 -8.50 -11.82
N SER A 174 5.68 -7.81 -12.38
CA SER A 174 5.87 -6.48 -12.95
C SER A 174 6.19 -5.46 -11.85
N GLU A 175 6.88 -4.37 -12.18
CA GLU A 175 7.20 -3.31 -11.20
C GLU A 175 5.94 -2.70 -10.56
N LEU A 176 4.84 -2.62 -11.31
CA LEU A 176 3.56 -2.16 -10.78
C LEU A 176 3.00 -3.16 -9.75
N ASP A 177 3.00 -4.46 -10.05
CA ASP A 177 2.51 -5.48 -9.11
C ASP A 177 3.41 -5.59 -7.88
N LYS A 178 4.73 -5.43 -8.04
CA LYS A 178 5.70 -5.35 -6.95
C LYS A 178 5.32 -4.27 -5.95
N LYS A 179 5.10 -3.04 -6.42
CA LYS A 179 4.64 -1.91 -5.58
C LYS A 179 3.36 -2.26 -4.82
N LYS A 180 2.40 -2.94 -5.47
CA LYS A 180 1.15 -3.36 -4.80
C LYS A 180 1.40 -4.36 -3.68
N ILE A 181 2.27 -5.35 -3.91
CA ILE A 181 2.62 -6.37 -2.92
C ILE A 181 3.39 -5.77 -1.75
N GLU A 182 4.30 -4.83 -2.01
CA GLU A 182 5.01 -4.08 -0.97
C GLU A 182 4.03 -3.35 -0.05
N GLN A 183 3.10 -2.59 -0.63
CA GLN A 183 2.05 -1.90 0.13
C GLN A 183 1.12 -2.86 0.88
N LEU A 184 0.77 -4.01 0.29
CA LEU A 184 -0.05 -5.03 0.95
C LEU A 184 0.65 -5.55 2.22
N PHE A 185 1.94 -5.88 2.13
CA PHE A 185 2.68 -6.44 3.28
C PHE A 185 2.96 -5.40 4.34
N GLU A 186 3.23 -4.16 3.94
CA GLU A 186 3.34 -3.05 4.89
C GLU A 186 2.01 -2.81 5.63
N PHE A 187 0.90 -2.73 4.91
CA PHE A 187 -0.44 -2.65 5.49
C PHE A 187 -0.69 -3.80 6.46
N TYR A 188 -0.42 -5.04 6.05
CA TYR A 188 -0.59 -6.23 6.87
C TYR A 188 0.27 -6.22 8.15
N ASP A 189 1.54 -5.82 8.05
CA ASP A 189 2.44 -5.71 9.20
C ASP A 189 2.07 -4.57 10.16
N ASN A 190 1.47 -3.50 9.64
CA ASN A 190 0.99 -2.37 10.45
C ASN A 190 -0.26 -2.71 11.27
N LEU A 191 -1.07 -3.68 10.81
CA LEU A 191 -2.21 -4.20 11.58
C LEU A 191 -1.79 -5.11 12.72
N LYS A 192 -0.63 -5.78 12.62
CA LYS A 192 -0.17 -6.66 13.70
C LYS A 192 0.05 -5.81 14.95
N PRO A 193 -0.45 -6.27 16.11
CA PRO A 193 -0.20 -5.57 17.35
C PRO A 193 1.30 -5.35 17.48
N LEU A 194 1.70 -4.14 17.86
CA LEU A 194 3.04 -4.00 18.42
C LEU A 194 3.14 -5.03 19.54
N PRO A 195 4.26 -5.74 19.69
CA PRO A 195 4.51 -6.52 20.88
C PRO A 195 4.44 -5.53 22.05
N LEU A 196 3.23 -5.39 22.63
CA LEU A 196 3.00 -4.64 23.83
C LEU A 196 3.96 -5.26 24.84
N LEU A 197 4.77 -4.41 25.47
CA LEU A 197 5.79 -4.83 26.43
C LEU A 197 5.21 -5.96 27.30
N PRO A 198 5.83 -7.16 27.24
CA PRO A 198 5.20 -8.42 27.56
C PRO A 198 4.78 -8.46 29.02
N GLU A 199 3.48 -8.35 29.34
CA GLU A 199 2.88 -8.54 30.68
C GLU A 199 3.44 -7.69 31.84
N GLU A 200 4.63 -7.11 31.74
CA GLU A 200 5.35 -6.34 32.74
C GLU A 200 4.74 -4.94 32.93
N ILE A 201 4.08 -4.38 31.91
CA ILE A 201 3.29 -3.14 32.10
C ILE A 201 1.97 -3.45 32.81
N ALA A 202 1.30 -4.55 32.48
CA ALA A 202 0.08 -4.96 33.17
C ALA A 202 0.37 -5.33 34.64
N GLN A 203 1.49 -6.03 34.90
CA GLN A 203 1.97 -6.31 36.24
C GLN A 203 2.47 -5.05 36.95
N ARG A 204 3.08 -4.07 36.25
CA ARG A 204 3.45 -2.77 36.86
C ARG A 204 2.26 -1.87 37.17
N GLU A 205 1.14 -1.98 36.47
CA GLU A 205 -0.09 -1.26 36.83
C GLU A 205 -0.81 -1.92 38.01
N GLU A 206 -0.75 -3.25 38.15
CA GLU A 206 -1.21 -3.96 39.37
C GLU A 206 -0.27 -3.76 40.58
N GLU A 207 1.04 -3.63 40.35
CA GLU A 207 2.04 -3.43 41.41
C GLU A 207 2.35 -1.96 41.70
N ALA A 208 1.85 -1.00 40.91
CA ALA A 208 1.96 0.41 41.26
C ALA A 208 1.17 0.63 42.56
N PRO A 209 1.83 0.86 43.71
CA PRO A 209 1.12 1.13 44.93
C PRO A 209 0.38 2.42 44.69
N HIS A 210 -0.95 2.37 44.61
CA HIS A 210 -1.77 3.58 44.67
C HIS A 210 -1.23 4.40 45.83
N PRO A 211 -0.61 5.57 45.60
CA PRO A 211 -0.34 6.44 46.71
C PRO A 211 -1.73 6.88 47.15
N LEU A 212 -2.20 6.29 48.25
CA LEU A 212 -3.27 6.84 49.07
C LEU A 212 -2.76 8.19 49.59
N ILE A 213 -2.61 9.16 48.70
CA ILE A 213 -2.67 10.55 49.07
C ILE A 213 -4.13 10.74 49.42
N ALA A 214 -4.43 10.48 50.69
CA ALA A 214 -5.61 11.00 51.33
C ALA A 214 -5.56 12.51 51.15
N ILE A 215 -6.14 13.01 50.05
CA ILE A 215 -6.43 14.42 49.89
C ILE A 215 -7.37 14.73 51.07
N PRO A 216 -6.93 15.54 52.04
CA PRO A 216 -7.82 15.94 53.12
C PRO A 216 -8.98 16.64 52.45
N ARG A 217 -10.20 16.15 52.67
CA ARG A 217 -11.43 16.88 52.33
C ARG A 217 -11.41 18.17 53.13
N GLN A 218 -10.84 19.24 52.57
CA GLN A 218 -11.09 20.58 53.04
C GLN A 218 -12.49 20.94 52.58
N ARG A 219 -13.40 20.85 53.55
CA ARG A 219 -14.73 21.44 53.52
C ARG A 219 -14.56 22.95 53.74
N GLY A 220 -14.82 23.72 52.70
CA GLY A 220 -15.03 25.17 52.63
C GLY A 220 -15.16 25.49 51.14
N GLU A 221 -16.29 25.95 50.57
CA GLU A 221 -16.90 27.28 50.78
C GLU A 221 -15.76 28.32 50.86
N GLU A 222 -15.50 29.17 49.89
CA GLU A 222 -16.38 30.06 49.12
C GLU A 222 -15.59 30.64 47.92
N GLU A 223 -16.33 31.15 46.94
CA GLU A 223 -16.02 32.33 46.11
C GLU A 223 -14.54 32.67 45.86
N PHE A 224 -14.03 32.49 44.63
CA PHE A 224 -13.05 33.42 44.04
C PHE A 224 -12.72 32.97 42.62
N TYR A 225 -13.36 33.53 41.58
CA TYR A 225 -12.75 33.74 40.25
C TYR A 225 -13.61 34.73 39.45
N SER A 226 -13.56 35.99 39.89
CA SER A 226 -13.71 37.15 39.01
C SER A 226 -12.41 37.94 39.09
N ARG A 227 -11.37 37.44 38.42
CA ARG A 227 -10.17 38.22 38.16
C ARG A 227 -9.69 37.92 36.75
N SER A 228 -10.26 38.65 35.80
CA SER A 228 -9.64 38.94 34.51
C SER A 228 -8.36 39.71 34.78
N GLU A 229 -7.26 38.98 35.00
CA GLU A 229 -5.92 39.55 34.85
C GLU A 229 -5.67 39.72 33.36
N GLU A 230 -5.69 40.98 32.94
CA GLU A 230 -5.01 41.44 31.74
C GLU A 230 -3.56 40.98 31.84
N MET A 231 -3.25 39.86 31.18
CA MET A 231 -1.87 39.47 30.91
C MET A 231 -1.27 40.53 29.98
N ASN A 232 -0.57 41.48 30.58
CA ASN A 232 0.39 42.31 29.89
C ASN A 232 1.42 41.36 29.26
N PHE A 233 1.31 41.18 27.94
CA PHE A 233 2.37 40.62 27.13
C PHE A 233 3.53 41.59 27.19
N GLU A 234 4.50 41.31 28.06
CA GLU A 234 5.84 41.91 27.94
C GLU A 234 6.38 41.53 26.56
N GLU A 235 6.52 42.54 25.69
CA GLU A 235 7.18 42.39 24.39
C GLU A 235 8.53 41.70 24.62
N SER A 236 8.64 40.49 24.10
CA SER A 236 9.91 39.78 24.10
C SER A 236 10.95 40.65 23.38
N PRO A 237 12.17 40.78 23.92
CA PRO A 237 13.22 41.55 23.27
C PRO A 237 13.45 41.04 21.84
N PRO A 238 13.72 41.94 20.88
CA PRO A 238 13.88 41.57 19.48
C PRO A 238 14.94 40.48 19.35
N GLU A 239 14.56 39.35 18.75
CA GLU A 239 15.48 38.28 18.40
C GLU A 239 16.64 38.88 17.60
N PRO A 240 17.90 38.59 17.97
CA PRO A 240 19.05 39.06 17.22
C PRO A 240 18.95 38.54 15.78
N GLU A 241 18.99 39.43 14.81
CA GLU A 241 18.97 39.10 13.38
C GLU A 241 20.06 38.08 13.07
N TYR A 242 19.65 36.82 12.95
CA TYR A 242 20.51 35.75 12.50
C TYR A 242 20.76 35.95 11.01
N THR A 243 21.89 36.58 10.68
CA THR A 243 22.39 36.59 9.31
C THR A 243 23.01 35.22 9.04
N PRO A 244 22.38 34.37 8.20
CA PRO A 244 22.98 33.09 7.87
C PRO A 244 24.33 33.35 7.20
N PRO A 245 25.39 32.58 7.56
CA PRO A 245 26.68 32.72 6.93
C PRO A 245 26.53 32.52 5.41
N PRO A 246 27.24 33.32 4.59
CA PRO A 246 27.13 33.24 3.14
C PRO A 246 27.43 31.82 2.67
N ALA A 247 26.50 31.25 1.90
CA ALA A 247 26.63 29.91 1.34
C ALA A 247 28.00 29.78 0.64
N PRO A 248 28.77 28.70 0.91
CA PRO A 248 30.04 28.48 0.26
C PRO A 248 29.82 28.43 -1.26
N ARG A 249 30.50 29.33 -1.98
CA ARG A 249 30.43 29.39 -3.44
C ARG A 249 30.85 28.04 -4.02
N PRO A 250 30.11 27.50 -5.01
CA PRO A 250 30.52 26.30 -5.73
C PRO A 250 31.95 26.50 -6.25
N GLN A 251 32.89 25.69 -5.77
CA GLN A 251 34.23 25.69 -6.32
C GLN A 251 34.13 25.15 -7.74
N ALA A 252 34.55 25.96 -8.71
CA ALA A 252 34.66 25.51 -10.09
C ALA A 252 35.61 24.30 -10.14
N PRO A 253 35.24 23.24 -10.89
CA PRO A 253 36.12 22.09 -11.04
C PRO A 253 37.47 22.53 -11.59
N PRO A 254 38.59 22.00 -11.05
CA PRO A 254 39.91 22.37 -11.52
C PRO A 254 40.05 22.04 -13.00
N ASN A 255 40.34 23.07 -13.80
CA ASN A 255 40.70 22.93 -15.20
C ASN A 255 41.96 22.06 -15.30
N LEU A 256 41.79 20.80 -15.68
CA LEU A 256 42.88 19.92 -16.10
C LEU A 256 43.36 20.40 -17.49
N PRO A 257 44.62 20.86 -17.61
CA PRO A 257 45.17 21.21 -18.91
C PRO A 257 45.55 19.93 -19.67
N GLY A 258 44.93 19.70 -20.82
CA GLY A 258 45.61 19.05 -21.94
C GLY A 258 45.35 17.57 -22.23
N GLN A 259 44.16 17.02 -21.98
CA GLN A 259 43.82 15.70 -22.55
C GLN A 259 43.11 15.84 -23.90
N LYS A 260 43.89 15.72 -24.98
CA LYS A 260 43.37 15.36 -26.30
C LYS A 260 42.83 13.92 -26.24
N PRO A 261 41.60 13.63 -26.71
CA PRO A 261 41.09 12.28 -26.77
C PRO A 261 41.85 11.51 -27.85
N THR A 262 42.85 10.74 -27.44
CA THR A 262 43.46 9.71 -28.29
C THR A 262 42.79 8.41 -27.88
N GLN A 263 41.80 7.96 -28.66
CA GLN A 263 41.25 6.61 -28.53
C GLN A 263 42.32 5.63 -29.01
N THR A 264 43.18 5.17 -28.10
CA THR A 264 43.91 3.93 -28.30
C THR A 264 43.02 2.75 -27.91
N PRO A 265 42.86 1.74 -28.78
CA PRO A 265 42.13 0.53 -28.44
C PRO A 265 42.82 -0.18 -27.27
N PRO A 266 42.05 -0.82 -26.37
CA PRO A 266 42.61 -1.53 -25.23
C PRO A 266 43.54 -2.65 -25.71
N PRO A 267 44.64 -2.93 -24.99
CA PRO A 267 45.56 -4.01 -25.31
C PRO A 267 44.80 -5.34 -25.30
N ALA A 268 44.96 -6.10 -26.38
CA ALA A 268 44.40 -7.44 -26.50
C ALA A 268 44.96 -8.32 -25.37
N GLY A 269 44.08 -8.71 -24.43
CA GLY A 269 44.43 -9.69 -23.41
C GLY A 269 44.74 -11.05 -24.05
N PRO A 270 45.56 -11.90 -23.40
CA PRO A 270 46.05 -13.18 -23.94
C PRO A 270 44.98 -14.28 -24.10
N TYR A 271 43.69 -13.93 -24.02
CA TYR A 271 42.55 -14.85 -24.06
C TYR A 271 41.54 -14.46 -25.13
N ARG A 272 42.01 -14.05 -26.32
CA ARG A 272 41.13 -13.83 -27.47
C ARG A 272 41.47 -14.85 -28.54
N GLU A 273 40.72 -15.95 -28.56
CA GLU A 273 40.76 -16.92 -29.66
C GLU A 273 40.30 -16.21 -30.94
N GLU A 274 41.01 -16.44 -32.04
CA GLU A 274 40.62 -15.95 -33.36
C GLU A 274 39.31 -16.63 -33.75
N ILE A 275 38.26 -15.82 -33.92
CA ILE A 275 36.97 -16.30 -34.44
C ILE A 275 37.18 -16.56 -35.93
N GLU A 276 37.22 -17.83 -36.33
CA GLU A 276 37.29 -18.19 -37.74
C GLU A 276 35.95 -17.86 -38.43
N GLU A 277 35.99 -17.53 -39.72
CA GLU A 277 34.81 -17.10 -40.49
C GLU A 277 33.68 -18.15 -40.52
N LYS A 278 34.01 -19.41 -40.24
CA LYS A 278 33.06 -20.53 -40.08
C LYS A 278 32.20 -20.44 -38.82
N ASP A 279 32.64 -19.75 -37.78
CA ASP A 279 31.93 -19.60 -36.50
C ASP A 279 30.89 -18.47 -36.53
N LEU A 280 30.92 -17.64 -37.59
CA LEU A 280 29.90 -16.62 -37.88
C LEU A 280 28.68 -17.18 -38.63
N ALA A 281 28.74 -18.43 -39.08
CA ALA A 281 27.58 -19.12 -39.62
C ALA A 281 26.67 -19.54 -38.45
N GLY A 282 25.76 -18.64 -38.07
CA GLY A 282 24.71 -18.93 -37.08
C GLY A 282 23.98 -20.24 -37.39
N PRO A 283 23.42 -20.92 -36.37
CA PRO A 283 22.82 -22.23 -36.52
C PRO A 283 21.75 -22.19 -37.63
N ALA A 284 21.91 -23.07 -38.62
CA ALA A 284 20.98 -23.23 -39.72
C ALA A 284 19.56 -23.34 -39.16
N SER A 285 18.65 -22.48 -39.64
CA SER A 285 17.29 -22.38 -39.14
C SER A 285 16.63 -23.77 -39.12
N ALA A 286 16.41 -24.31 -37.92
CA ALA A 286 15.66 -25.54 -37.76
C ALA A 286 14.27 -25.32 -38.37
N GLN A 287 13.95 -26.09 -39.41
CA GLN A 287 12.62 -26.11 -40.02
C GLN A 287 11.61 -26.42 -38.92
N LYS A 288 10.74 -25.44 -38.60
CA LYS A 288 9.64 -25.66 -37.66
C LYS A 288 8.76 -26.79 -38.20
N PRO A 289 8.53 -27.88 -37.45
CA PRO A 289 7.61 -28.91 -37.88
C PRO A 289 6.21 -28.29 -38.00
N SER A 290 5.56 -28.52 -39.14
CA SER A 290 4.19 -28.12 -39.40
C SER A 290 3.27 -28.65 -38.29
N PRO A 291 2.32 -27.85 -37.78
CA PRO A 291 1.39 -28.30 -36.75
C PRO A 291 0.57 -29.48 -37.28
N ARG A 292 0.67 -30.64 -36.60
CA ARG A 292 -0.20 -31.78 -36.84
C ARG A 292 -1.61 -31.44 -36.38
N LEU A 293 -2.50 -31.15 -37.32
CA LEU A 293 -3.95 -31.03 -37.11
C LEU A 293 -4.58 -32.43 -37.02
N ASP A 294 -4.15 -33.25 -36.07
CA ASP A 294 -4.84 -34.51 -35.71
C ASP A 294 -5.68 -34.28 -34.43
N GLY A 295 -6.48 -33.21 -34.43
CA GLY A 295 -7.47 -32.94 -33.39
C GLY A 295 -8.85 -33.36 -33.87
N ASN A 296 -9.49 -34.27 -33.13
CA ASN A 296 -10.89 -34.66 -33.32
C ASN A 296 -11.79 -33.41 -33.38
N VAL A 297 -12.23 -33.05 -34.58
CA VAL A 297 -13.29 -32.05 -34.79
C VAL A 297 -14.61 -32.72 -34.44
N VAL A 298 -15.11 -32.46 -33.24
CA VAL A 298 -16.47 -32.86 -32.83
C VAL A 298 -17.45 -31.91 -33.50
N ASP A 299 -18.28 -32.42 -34.41
CA ASP A 299 -19.33 -31.65 -35.09
C ASP A 299 -20.48 -31.38 -34.10
N LEU A 300 -20.61 -30.12 -33.66
CA LEU A 300 -21.58 -29.69 -32.65
C LEU A 300 -23.03 -29.57 -33.18
N LYS A 301 -23.29 -30.00 -34.42
CA LYS A 301 -24.65 -29.94 -35.00
C LYS A 301 -25.63 -30.94 -34.40
N GLU A 302 -25.18 -31.96 -33.68
CA GLU A 302 -26.07 -33.00 -33.13
C GLU A 302 -26.69 -32.67 -31.76
N PHE A 303 -26.34 -31.54 -31.13
CA PHE A 303 -26.80 -31.23 -29.76
C PHE A 303 -28.07 -30.37 -29.66
N LYS A 304 -28.83 -30.19 -30.75
CA LYS A 304 -29.97 -29.25 -30.75
C LYS A 304 -31.34 -29.80 -30.40
N ASP A 305 -31.51 -31.12 -30.19
CA ASP A 305 -32.83 -31.72 -29.93
C ASP A 305 -32.88 -32.62 -28.68
N ARG A 306 -32.31 -32.18 -27.55
CA ARG A 306 -32.53 -32.82 -26.24
C ARG A 306 -32.89 -31.81 -25.16
#